data_AF-A0A163IY07-F1
#
_entry.id   AF-A0A163IY07-F1
#
_cell.length_a   1.000
_cell.length_b   1.000
_cell.length_c   1.000
_cell.angle_alpha   90.00
_cell.angle_beta   90.00
_cell.angle_gamma   90.00
#
_symmetry.space_group_name_H-M   'P 1'
#
loop_
_entity.id
_entity.type
_entity.pdbx_description
1 polymer ?
#
loop_
_entity_poly.entity_id
_entity_poly.type
_entity_poly.pdbx_seq_one_letter_code
_entity_poly.pdbx_strand_id
1 'polypeptide(L)'
;TAAITRSHDEYWTLGTHSSDPINVYFCFDQDVGCLRPLIPHHLTSTGPPDTIPHRNLSARLLRDILQRSATLASSFAHHLTTWNCTLGIIDDSPLVHAFLATDHWNHFQAKAHRQRLLTTLPPSRPPPTLSPQKWKRFWTTDMHLICRTLWYRLLIGKLYCADTLSRSMPASPPGCHFCSSGSESLVHLFVSCPSKWSVWLDTFTFFLPSVSLSHSLVTSWILDLSIPDTTTWMLCSCLLQAIWRQHWAHIIQQHAFSPSIILPTVISQFSLLRPPPHVYYIDH
;
A
#
# COMPACT_ATOMS: atom_id res chain seq x y z
N THR A 1 -11.77 5.01 -1.51
CA THR A 1 -10.36 5.38 -1.25
C THR A 1 -9.61 5.30 -2.56
N ALA A 2 -9.38 6.44 -3.18
CA ALA A 2 -8.91 6.57 -4.56
C ALA A 2 -7.39 6.52 -4.67
N ALA A 3 -6.88 5.90 -5.75
CA ALA A 3 -5.49 6.05 -6.19
C ALA A 3 -5.51 6.54 -7.63
N ILE A 4 -5.08 7.78 -7.84
CA ILE A 4 -4.68 8.30 -9.15
C ILE A 4 -3.21 7.91 -9.32
N THR A 5 -2.92 7.02 -10.27
CA THR A 5 -1.56 6.64 -10.69
C THR A 5 -1.21 7.49 -11.90
N ARG A 6 -0.10 8.24 -12.04
CA ARG A 6 1.14 8.47 -11.29
C ARG A 6 1.72 9.79 -11.85
N SER A 7 2.32 10.64 -11.04
CA SER A 7 3.78 10.91 -11.07
C SER A 7 4.11 12.03 -10.08
N HIS A 8 5.18 11.77 -9.32
CA HIS A 8 6.06 12.68 -8.60
C HIS A 8 5.52 14.04 -8.09
N ASP A 9 5.56 14.14 -6.76
CA ASP A 9 5.68 15.34 -5.94
C ASP A 9 4.46 16.27 -5.81
N GLU A 10 3.90 16.21 -4.59
CA GLU A 10 3.59 17.34 -3.72
C GLU A 10 2.56 18.41 -4.15
N TYR A 11 1.47 18.45 -3.37
CA TYR A 11 0.52 19.54 -3.13
C TYR A 11 -0.19 20.15 -4.35
N TRP A 12 -1.45 19.70 -4.55
CA TRP A 12 -2.43 20.29 -5.48
C TRP A 12 -2.85 21.73 -5.12
N THR A 13 -2.45 22.23 -3.94
CA THR A 13 -2.80 23.54 -3.40
C THR A 13 -1.55 24.23 -2.84
N LEU A 14 -1.37 25.52 -3.12
CA LEU A 14 -0.26 26.35 -2.62
C LEU A 14 -0.37 26.67 -1.11
N GLY A 15 -1.21 25.97 -0.34
CA GLY A 15 -1.46 26.23 1.07
C GLY A 15 -1.92 24.99 1.84
N THR A 16 -1.73 25.03 3.17
CA THR A 16 -2.14 23.97 4.10
C THR A 16 -3.65 23.70 3.98
N HIS A 17 -4.01 22.54 3.44
CA HIS A 17 -5.35 21.92 3.49
C HIS A 17 -6.55 22.89 3.40
N SER A 18 -6.69 23.63 2.30
CA SER A 18 -8.02 24.19 2.00
C SER A 18 -8.95 23.02 1.63
N SER A 19 -9.98 22.79 2.46
CA SER A 19 -10.97 21.72 2.30
C SER A 19 -11.96 22.00 1.16
N ASP A 20 -11.58 22.86 0.23
CA ASP A 20 -12.49 23.37 -0.78
C ASP A 20 -12.78 22.27 -1.80
N PRO A 21 -14.08 22.00 -2.09
CA PRO A 21 -14.44 20.97 -3.03
C PRO A 21 -13.97 21.33 -4.44
N ILE A 22 -13.59 20.31 -5.21
CA ILE A 22 -12.97 20.43 -6.54
C ILE A 22 -13.83 21.19 -7.57
N ASN A 23 -15.16 21.19 -7.37
CA ASN A 23 -16.14 21.89 -8.19
C ASN A 23 -16.10 23.42 -8.05
N VAL A 24 -15.36 23.96 -7.08
CA VAL A 24 -15.07 25.39 -6.97
C VAL A 24 -14.08 25.84 -8.06
N TYR A 25 -13.22 24.92 -8.51
CA TYR A 25 -12.10 25.23 -9.40
C TYR A 25 -12.32 24.70 -10.84
N PHE A 26 -13.05 23.61 -11.01
CA PHE A 26 -13.20 22.95 -12.31
C PHE A 26 -14.65 22.58 -12.65
N CYS A 27 -14.99 22.64 -13.93
CA CYS A 27 -16.20 22.06 -14.50
C CYS A 27 -15.82 20.93 -15.48
N PHE A 28 -16.70 19.93 -15.63
CA PHE A 28 -16.52 18.87 -16.61
C PHE A 28 -17.21 19.25 -17.92
N ASP A 29 -16.46 19.22 -19.01
CA ASP A 29 -17.02 19.47 -20.33
C ASP A 29 -17.41 18.15 -20.99
N GLN A 30 -18.71 17.98 -21.22
CA GLN A 30 -19.28 16.75 -21.73
C GLN A 30 -18.99 16.53 -23.22
N ASP A 31 -18.82 17.60 -23.99
CA ASP A 31 -18.58 17.51 -25.44
C ASP A 31 -17.16 17.00 -25.75
N VAL A 32 -16.19 17.33 -24.89
CA VAL A 32 -14.77 17.00 -25.08
C VAL A 32 -14.27 15.94 -24.09
N GLY A 33 -15.06 15.62 -23.06
CA GLY A 33 -14.76 14.57 -22.09
C GLY A 33 -13.60 14.92 -21.15
N CYS A 34 -13.37 16.20 -20.87
CA CYS A 34 -12.23 16.67 -20.06
C CYS A 34 -12.65 17.67 -18.97
N LEU A 35 -11.85 17.76 -17.91
CA LEU A 35 -11.98 18.83 -16.92
C LEU A 35 -11.47 20.14 -17.51
N ARG A 36 -12.24 21.22 -17.31
CA ARG A 36 -11.86 22.58 -17.67
C ARG A 36 -11.88 23.48 -16.42
N PRO A 37 -11.00 24.49 -16.34
CA PRO A 37 -11.05 25.45 -15.25
C PRO A 37 -12.34 26.28 -15.35
N LEU A 38 -12.98 26.57 -14.21
CA LEU A 38 -14.09 27.52 -14.16
C LEU A 38 -13.56 28.93 -14.53
N ILE A 39 -14.15 29.51 -15.57
CA ILE A 39 -13.85 30.88 -16.03
C ILE A 39 -14.79 31.84 -15.29
N PRO A 40 -14.32 33.01 -14.81
CA PRO A 40 -15.09 33.93 -13.95
C PRO A 40 -16.49 34.32 -14.46
N HIS A 41 -16.74 34.30 -15.77
CA HIS A 41 -18.06 34.57 -16.32
C HIS A 41 -19.14 33.55 -15.91
N HIS A 42 -18.75 32.33 -15.49
CA HIS A 42 -19.66 31.30 -14.97
C HIS A 42 -19.95 31.43 -13.45
N LEU A 43 -19.25 32.32 -12.74
CA LEU A 43 -19.41 32.53 -11.28
C LEU A 43 -20.43 33.63 -10.94
N THR A 44 -21.16 34.14 -11.93
CA THR A 44 -22.17 35.19 -11.75
C THR A 44 -23.45 34.62 -11.12
N SER A 45 -23.43 34.47 -9.80
CA SER A 45 -24.67 34.51 -9.00
C SER A 45 -24.44 34.95 -7.55
N THR A 46 -23.28 34.67 -6.92
CA THR A 46 -23.20 34.84 -5.45
C THR A 46 -21.85 35.26 -4.85
N GLY A 47 -20.87 35.74 -5.63
CA GLY A 47 -19.55 36.14 -5.07
C GLY A 47 -18.96 37.41 -5.69
N PRO A 48 -18.11 38.17 -4.95
CA PRO A 48 -17.52 39.42 -5.41
C PRO A 48 -16.58 39.22 -6.62
N PRO A 49 -16.38 40.25 -7.48
CA PRO A 49 -15.89 40.09 -8.85
C PRO A 49 -14.40 39.76 -9.01
N ASP A 50 -13.61 39.78 -7.93
CA ASP A 50 -12.15 39.84 -8.01
C ASP A 50 -11.42 38.59 -7.50
N THR A 51 -12.12 37.50 -7.19
CA THR A 51 -11.45 36.24 -6.83
C THR A 51 -11.04 35.48 -8.09
N ILE A 52 -9.76 35.65 -8.48
CA ILE A 52 -9.09 34.78 -9.46
C ILE A 52 -9.20 33.34 -8.91
N PRO A 53 -9.97 32.43 -9.55
CA PRO A 53 -10.31 31.14 -8.93
C PRO A 53 -9.08 30.25 -8.74
N HIS A 54 -7.98 30.53 -9.45
CA HIS A 54 -6.88 29.58 -9.61
C HIS A 54 -5.62 29.92 -8.81
N ARG A 55 -5.67 30.89 -7.90
CA ARG A 55 -4.47 31.37 -7.15
C ARG A 55 -3.75 30.27 -6.38
N ASN A 56 -4.49 29.24 -5.95
CA ASN A 56 -3.96 28.14 -5.15
C ASN A 56 -3.53 26.93 -5.98
N LEU A 57 -3.80 26.90 -7.30
CA LEU A 57 -3.40 25.78 -8.15
C LEU A 57 -1.96 25.95 -8.61
N SER A 58 -1.21 24.86 -8.72
CA SER A 58 0.14 24.92 -9.28
C SER A 58 0.07 25.39 -10.74
N ALA A 59 0.94 26.33 -11.13
CA ALA A 59 0.97 26.89 -12.48
C ALA A 59 1.18 25.81 -13.57
N ARG A 60 1.75 24.66 -13.19
CA ARG A 60 1.94 23.50 -14.04
C ARG A 60 0.63 22.77 -14.35
N LEU A 61 -0.20 22.51 -13.33
CA LEU A 61 -1.52 21.89 -13.53
C LEU A 61 -2.45 22.78 -14.37
N LEU A 62 -2.45 24.08 -14.11
CA LEU A 62 -3.23 25.02 -14.90
C LEU A 62 -2.79 25.00 -16.37
N ARG A 63 -1.48 24.91 -16.63
CA ARG A 63 -0.91 24.80 -17.98
C ARG A 63 -1.30 23.49 -18.66
N ASP A 64 -1.21 22.36 -17.98
CA ASP A 64 -1.53 21.04 -18.53
C ASP A 64 -3.04 20.93 -18.87
N ILE A 65 -3.90 21.51 -18.04
CA ILE A 65 -5.33 21.61 -18.30
C ILE A 65 -5.63 22.54 -19.47
N LEU A 66 -5.01 23.74 -19.52
CA LEU A 66 -5.18 24.69 -20.63
C LEU A 66 -4.67 24.14 -21.96
N GLN A 67 -3.60 23.32 -21.93
CA GLN A 67 -3.03 22.64 -23.09
C GLN A 67 -3.77 21.34 -23.45
N ARG A 68 -4.83 20.98 -22.71
CA ARG A 68 -5.63 19.75 -22.89
C ARG A 68 -4.80 18.46 -22.86
N SER A 69 -3.67 18.47 -22.16
CA SER A 69 -2.78 17.31 -22.05
C SER A 69 -3.13 16.39 -20.87
N ALA A 70 -3.98 16.88 -19.95
CA ALA A 70 -4.51 16.09 -18.84
C ALA A 70 -5.74 15.28 -19.28
N THR A 71 -5.55 14.00 -19.59
CA THR A 71 -6.65 13.06 -19.87
C THR A 71 -7.05 12.33 -18.59
N LEU A 72 -8.35 12.37 -18.27
CA LEU A 72 -8.91 11.57 -17.18
C LEU A 72 -9.26 10.18 -17.69
N ALA A 73 -9.03 9.16 -16.87
CA ALA A 73 -9.57 7.84 -17.14
C ALA A 73 -11.10 7.92 -17.28
N SER A 74 -11.66 7.26 -18.29
CA SER A 74 -13.10 7.29 -18.61
C SER A 74 -13.99 6.87 -17.42
N SER A 75 -13.51 5.95 -16.58
CA SER A 75 -14.15 5.56 -15.33
C SER A 75 -14.25 6.71 -14.31
N PHE A 76 -13.27 7.60 -14.31
CA PHE A 76 -13.24 8.78 -13.43
C PHE A 76 -14.11 9.91 -13.95
N ALA A 77 -14.21 10.07 -15.28
CA ALA A 77 -15.09 11.04 -15.92
C ALA A 77 -16.56 10.78 -15.58
N HIS A 78 -16.99 9.51 -15.57
CA HIS A 78 -18.35 9.13 -15.17
C HIS A 78 -18.65 9.46 -13.70
N HIS A 79 -17.67 9.28 -12.81
CA HIS A 79 -17.82 9.63 -11.39
C HIS A 79 -17.88 11.15 -11.14
N LEU A 80 -17.15 11.96 -11.92
CA LEU A 80 -17.22 13.42 -11.82
C LEU A 80 -18.56 13.98 -12.32
N THR A 81 -19.11 13.43 -13.41
CA THR A 81 -20.41 13.87 -13.95
C THR A 81 -21.59 13.41 -13.10
N THR A 82 -21.46 12.28 -12.40
CA THR A 82 -22.48 11.78 -11.47
C THR A 82 -22.28 12.25 -10.03
N TRP A 83 -21.22 13.02 -9.73
CA TRP A 83 -20.92 13.51 -8.38
C TRP A 83 -22.00 14.44 -7.81
N ASN A 84 -22.78 15.08 -8.67
CA ASN A 84 -23.95 15.89 -8.29
C ASN A 84 -25.25 15.09 -8.21
N CYS A 85 -25.24 13.77 -8.45
CA CYS A 85 -26.31 12.96 -7.88
C CYS A 85 -26.15 13.09 -6.37
N THR A 86 -27.08 13.78 -5.73
CA THR A 86 -27.37 13.55 -4.31
C THR A 86 -27.55 12.05 -4.16
N LEU A 87 -26.46 11.33 -3.84
CA LEU A 87 -26.53 10.02 -3.22
C LEU A 87 -27.47 10.28 -2.06
N GLY A 88 -28.72 9.79 -2.19
CA GLY A 88 -29.77 10.07 -1.24
C GLY A 88 -29.19 9.94 0.15
N ILE A 89 -29.43 10.95 0.99
CA ILE A 89 -28.87 11.09 2.34
C ILE A 89 -28.66 9.68 2.88
N ILE A 90 -27.40 9.23 2.97
CA ILE A 90 -27.11 7.89 3.46
C ILE A 90 -27.53 7.96 4.93
N ASP A 91 -28.75 7.52 5.19
CA ASP A 91 -29.28 7.45 6.53
C ASP A 91 -28.61 6.24 7.18
N ASP A 92 -27.51 6.51 7.87
CA ASP A 92 -26.82 5.51 8.69
C ASP A 92 -27.61 5.21 9.97
N SER A 93 -28.68 5.96 10.26
CA SER A 93 -29.49 5.77 11.47
C SER A 93 -30.00 4.34 11.65
N PRO A 94 -30.46 3.58 10.62
CA PRO A 94 -30.85 2.19 10.80
C PRO A 94 -29.68 1.30 11.21
N LEU A 95 -28.49 1.51 10.66
CA LEU A 95 -27.29 0.78 11.03
C LEU A 95 -26.86 1.14 12.46
N VAL A 96 -26.82 2.44 12.79
CA VAL A 96 -26.47 2.96 14.11
C VAL A 96 -27.48 2.48 15.16
N HIS A 97 -28.79 2.53 14.87
CA HIS A 97 -29.84 2.02 15.74
C HIS A 97 -29.75 0.51 15.90
N ALA A 98 -29.50 -0.25 14.83
CA ALA A 98 -29.27 -1.70 14.94
C ALA A 98 -28.03 -2.01 15.79
N PHE A 99 -26.96 -1.21 15.67
CA PHE A 99 -25.77 -1.34 16.48
C PHE A 99 -26.09 -1.04 17.95
N LEU A 100 -26.67 0.12 18.25
CA LEU A 100 -27.02 0.55 19.60
C LEU A 100 -28.11 -0.29 20.27
N ALA A 101 -29.01 -0.91 19.50
CA ALA A 101 -30.06 -1.78 20.00
C ALA A 101 -29.53 -3.11 20.55
N THR A 102 -28.29 -3.49 20.26
CA THR A 102 -27.72 -4.70 20.87
C THR A 102 -27.36 -4.44 22.34
N ASP A 103 -27.70 -5.39 23.22
CA ASP A 103 -27.45 -5.31 24.66
C ASP A 103 -26.00 -5.00 25.03
N HIS A 104 -25.07 -5.35 24.12
CA HIS A 104 -23.66 -5.06 24.25
C HIS A 104 -23.34 -3.56 24.33
N TRP A 105 -24.01 -2.73 23.52
CA TRP A 105 -23.75 -1.29 23.47
C TRP A 105 -24.54 -0.54 24.55
N ASN A 106 -25.74 -1.01 24.90
CA ASN A 106 -26.51 -0.49 26.04
C ASN A 106 -25.76 -0.62 27.37
N HIS A 107 -24.92 -1.65 27.50
CA HIS A 107 -24.05 -1.88 28.67
C HIS A 107 -22.57 -1.75 28.31
N PHE A 108 -22.23 -0.88 27.35
CA PHE A 108 -20.87 -0.72 26.87
C PHE A 108 -19.93 -0.34 28.02
N GLN A 109 -18.99 -1.22 28.31
CA GLN A 109 -17.87 -0.91 29.19
C GLN A 109 -16.58 -1.03 28.39
N ALA A 110 -15.90 0.10 28.17
CA ALA A 110 -14.69 0.15 27.34
C ALA A 110 -13.63 -0.89 27.77
N LYS A 111 -13.48 -1.15 29.08
CA LYS A 111 -12.55 -2.17 29.60
C LYS A 111 -13.00 -3.59 29.25
N ALA A 112 -14.26 -3.93 29.49
CA ALA A 112 -14.81 -5.24 29.18
C ALA A 112 -14.86 -5.50 27.66
N HIS A 113 -15.18 -4.47 26.86
CA HIS A 113 -15.16 -4.54 25.39
C HIS A 113 -13.73 -4.76 24.86
N ARG A 114 -12.73 -4.01 25.35
CA ARG A 114 -11.33 -4.25 25.00
C ARG A 114 -10.86 -5.64 25.44
N GLN A 115 -11.23 -6.10 26.63
CA GLN A 115 -10.92 -7.45 27.09
C GLN A 115 -11.53 -8.50 26.14
N ARG A 116 -12.80 -8.32 25.74
CA ARG A 116 -13.51 -9.18 24.79
C ARG A 116 -12.82 -9.18 23.42
N LEU A 117 -12.46 -8.00 22.91
CA LEU A 117 -11.69 -7.86 21.68
C LEU A 117 -10.33 -8.52 21.78
N LEU A 118 -9.63 -8.43 22.91
CA LEU A 118 -8.35 -9.13 23.12
C LEU A 118 -8.52 -10.66 23.17
N THR A 119 -9.71 -11.15 23.54
CA THR A 119 -10.03 -12.60 23.52
C THR A 119 -10.55 -13.09 22.17
N THR A 120 -11.16 -12.22 21.35
CA THR A 120 -11.77 -12.60 20.06
C THR A 120 -10.91 -12.24 18.85
N LEU A 121 -10.14 -11.15 18.94
CA LEU A 121 -9.16 -10.81 17.93
C LEU A 121 -7.97 -11.76 18.09
N PRO A 122 -7.31 -12.15 16.98
CA PRO A 122 -6.05 -12.88 17.08
C PRO A 122 -5.12 -12.09 18.01
N PRO A 123 -4.38 -12.77 18.91
CA PRO A 123 -3.57 -12.10 19.92
C PRO A 123 -2.71 -11.06 19.21
N SER A 124 -2.90 -9.80 19.59
CA SER A 124 -2.03 -8.73 19.12
C SER A 124 -0.64 -9.12 19.57
N ARG A 125 0.22 -9.54 18.63
CA ARG A 125 1.62 -9.82 18.96
C ARG A 125 2.15 -8.59 19.69
N PRO A 126 2.90 -8.78 20.80
CA PRO A 126 3.53 -7.64 21.45
C PRO A 126 4.30 -6.85 20.39
N PRO A 127 4.27 -5.51 20.46
CA PRO A 127 5.00 -4.70 19.51
C PRO A 127 6.46 -5.16 19.49
N PRO A 128 7.08 -5.20 18.30
CA PRO A 128 8.41 -5.76 18.14
C PRO A 128 9.38 -5.04 19.09
N THR A 129 10.24 -5.82 19.75
CA THR A 129 11.28 -5.37 20.69
C THR A 129 12.47 -4.69 19.98
N LEU A 130 12.23 -4.10 18.81
CA LEU A 130 13.25 -3.41 18.03
C LEU A 130 13.66 -2.11 18.72
N SER A 131 14.97 -1.88 18.81
CA SER A 131 15.50 -0.63 19.37
C SER A 131 15.16 0.58 18.48
N PRO A 132 15.12 1.79 19.05
CA PRO A 132 14.88 3.02 18.28
C PRO A 132 15.87 3.19 17.11
N GLN A 133 17.12 2.74 17.27
CA GLN A 133 18.14 2.78 16.22
C GLN A 133 17.77 1.89 15.02
N LYS A 134 17.28 0.67 15.28
CA LYS A 134 16.83 -0.25 14.23
C LYS A 134 15.62 0.32 13.49
N TRP A 135 14.69 0.93 14.23
CA TRP A 135 13.56 1.64 13.63
C TRP A 135 13.99 2.81 12.76
N LYS A 136 14.89 3.66 13.27
CA LYS A 136 15.45 4.78 12.50
C LYS A 136 16.05 4.27 11.19
N ARG A 137 16.90 3.23 11.25
CA ARG A 137 17.49 2.59 10.07
C ARG A 137 16.41 2.13 9.09
N PHE A 138 15.39 1.41 9.56
CA PHE A 138 14.30 0.92 8.73
C PHE A 138 13.57 2.04 7.96
N TRP A 139 13.34 3.18 8.61
CA TRP A 139 12.67 4.31 7.98
C TRP A 139 13.56 5.10 7.03
N THR A 140 14.87 5.15 7.29
CA THR A 140 15.82 5.93 6.48
C THR A 140 16.38 5.16 5.28
N THR A 141 16.41 3.82 5.31
CA THR A 141 16.98 3.04 4.21
C THR A 141 16.07 3.06 2.98
N ASP A 142 16.67 3.23 1.81
CA ASP A 142 15.97 3.24 0.53
C ASP A 142 15.25 1.92 0.25
N MET A 143 13.97 2.03 -0.11
CA MET A 143 13.07 0.92 -0.34
C MET A 143 11.77 1.45 -0.95
N HIS A 144 11.18 0.68 -1.87
CA HIS A 144 9.85 0.98 -2.39
C HIS A 144 8.81 1.03 -1.27
N LEU A 145 7.90 2.02 -1.33
CA LEU A 145 6.86 2.23 -0.31
C LEU A 145 6.00 0.97 -0.06
N ILE A 146 5.68 0.22 -1.11
CA ILE A 146 4.91 -1.02 -1.03
C ILE A 146 5.67 -2.07 -0.21
N CYS A 147 6.97 -2.24 -0.47
CA CYS A 147 7.83 -3.16 0.27
C CYS A 147 7.96 -2.72 1.74
N ARG A 148 8.12 -1.41 1.98
CA ARG A 148 8.19 -0.84 3.34
C ARG A 148 6.93 -1.12 4.14
N THR A 149 5.77 -0.89 3.54
CA THR A 149 4.47 -1.12 4.19
C THR A 149 4.28 -2.59 4.54
N LEU A 150 4.62 -3.49 3.63
CA LEU A 150 4.54 -4.93 3.86
C LEU A 150 5.47 -5.36 5.00
N TRP A 151 6.74 -4.97 4.93
CA TRP A 151 7.74 -5.36 5.92
C TRP A 151 7.43 -4.77 7.31
N TYR A 152 6.97 -3.51 7.37
CA TYR A 152 6.48 -2.93 8.62
C TYR A 152 5.36 -3.77 9.23
N ARG A 153 4.35 -4.15 8.43
CA ARG A 153 3.24 -5.00 8.88
C ARG A 153 3.72 -6.38 9.34
N LEU A 154 4.74 -6.94 8.70
CA LEU A 154 5.37 -8.19 9.12
C LEU A 154 5.99 -8.04 10.53
N LEU A 155 6.79 -6.99 10.75
CA LEU A 155 7.46 -6.72 12.02
C LEU A 155 6.47 -6.57 13.18
N ILE A 156 5.34 -5.88 12.94
CA ILE A 156 4.30 -5.70 13.96
C ILE A 156 3.27 -6.84 14.02
N GLY A 157 3.45 -7.91 13.23
CA GLY A 157 2.56 -9.07 13.24
C GLY A 157 1.15 -8.80 12.72
N LYS A 158 0.96 -7.80 11.85
CA LYS A 158 -0.33 -7.42 11.22
C LYS A 158 -0.48 -7.92 9.78
N LEU A 159 0.25 -8.97 9.43
CA LEU A 159 0.05 -9.71 8.18
C LEU A 159 -0.77 -10.96 8.45
N TYR A 160 -1.54 -11.35 7.44
CA TYR A 160 -2.27 -12.61 7.42
C TYR A 160 -1.36 -13.74 6.96
N CYS A 161 -1.66 -14.95 7.43
CA CYS A 161 -1.10 -16.22 6.98
C CYS A 161 -2.19 -17.28 7.24
N ALA A 162 -2.04 -18.51 6.74
CA ALA A 162 -3.09 -19.52 6.91
C ALA A 162 -3.46 -19.73 8.39
N ASP A 163 -2.49 -19.70 9.31
CA ASP A 163 -2.72 -19.77 10.76
C ASP A 163 -3.58 -18.61 11.30
N THR A 164 -3.39 -17.40 10.78
CA THR A 164 -4.19 -16.24 11.22
C THR A 164 -5.57 -16.26 10.58
N LEU A 165 -5.66 -16.73 9.33
CA LEU A 165 -6.93 -16.84 8.63
C LEU A 165 -7.83 -17.91 9.25
N SER A 166 -7.29 -19.07 9.64
CA SER A 166 -8.06 -20.16 10.26
C SER A 166 -8.75 -19.74 11.56
N ARG A 167 -8.12 -18.84 12.33
CA ARG A 167 -8.73 -18.23 13.53
C ARG A 167 -9.91 -17.32 13.20
N SER A 168 -9.84 -16.61 12.08
CA SER A 168 -10.89 -15.67 11.65
C SER A 168 -11.99 -16.31 10.79
N MET A 169 -11.67 -17.40 10.10
CA MET A 169 -12.54 -18.12 9.19
C MET A 169 -12.41 -19.62 9.49
N PRO A 170 -13.33 -20.20 10.28
CA PRO A 170 -13.25 -21.59 10.72
C PRO A 170 -13.17 -22.62 9.59
N ALA A 171 -13.65 -22.26 8.39
CA ALA A 171 -13.59 -23.11 7.20
C ALA A 171 -12.20 -23.15 6.52
N SER A 172 -11.26 -22.28 6.91
CA SER A 172 -9.93 -22.22 6.32
C SER A 172 -8.93 -23.04 7.15
N PRO A 173 -8.24 -24.04 6.57
CA PRO A 173 -7.26 -24.82 7.30
C PRO A 173 -6.03 -23.96 7.67
N PRO A 174 -5.39 -24.18 8.83
CA PRO A 174 -4.17 -23.45 9.22
C PRO A 174 -2.93 -23.87 8.41
N GLY A 175 -3.07 -24.90 7.56
CA GLY A 175 -1.98 -25.55 6.83
C GLY A 175 -1.32 -24.67 5.77
N CYS A 176 -0.04 -24.90 5.51
CA CYS A 176 0.62 -24.32 4.34
C CYS A 176 0.10 -24.97 3.05
N HIS A 177 -0.29 -24.17 2.06
CA HIS A 177 -0.72 -24.69 0.76
C HIS A 177 0.43 -25.17 -0.14
N PHE A 178 1.68 -24.88 0.23
CA PHE A 178 2.86 -25.11 -0.61
C PHE A 178 3.73 -26.27 -0.15
N CYS A 179 3.52 -26.79 1.06
CA CYS A 179 4.24 -27.93 1.60
C CYS A 179 3.42 -28.65 2.67
N SER A 180 3.79 -29.89 2.99
CA SER A 180 3.09 -30.73 3.96
C SER A 180 3.39 -30.41 5.43
N SER A 181 4.02 -29.26 5.72
CA SER A 181 4.19 -28.83 7.12
C SER A 181 2.83 -28.43 7.70
N GLY A 182 2.68 -28.52 9.03
CA GLY A 182 1.45 -28.12 9.74
C GLY A 182 1.08 -26.65 9.59
N SER A 183 1.03 -25.90 10.69
CA SER A 183 0.50 -24.52 10.67
C SER A 183 1.44 -23.52 9.97
N GLU A 184 0.90 -22.72 9.03
CA GLU A 184 1.63 -21.63 8.36
C GLU A 184 1.66 -20.37 9.22
N SER A 185 2.75 -20.19 9.96
CA SER A 185 3.08 -18.91 10.61
C SER A 185 3.67 -17.89 9.63
N LEU A 186 3.82 -16.62 10.03
CA LEU A 186 4.52 -15.61 9.21
C LEU A 186 5.97 -15.98 8.90
N VAL A 187 6.69 -16.61 9.85
CA VAL A 187 8.05 -17.11 9.60
C VAL A 187 8.02 -18.23 8.57
N HIS A 188 6.99 -19.07 8.60
CA HIS A 188 6.80 -20.11 7.61
C HIS A 188 6.51 -19.54 6.23
N LEU A 189 5.57 -18.60 6.14
CA LEU A 189 5.16 -17.96 4.89
C LEU A 189 6.34 -17.29 4.16
N PHE A 190 7.26 -16.67 4.89
CA PHE A 190 8.36 -15.93 4.28
C PHE A 190 9.68 -16.70 4.22
N VAL A 191 9.99 -17.58 5.17
CA VAL A 191 11.35 -18.12 5.34
C VAL A 191 11.36 -19.65 5.36
N SER A 192 10.67 -20.30 6.29
CA SER A 192 10.87 -21.73 6.55
C SER A 192 10.09 -22.67 5.62
N CYS A 193 9.19 -22.17 4.79
CA CYS A 193 8.52 -22.99 3.79
C CYS A 193 9.53 -23.38 2.68
N PRO A 194 9.73 -24.68 2.36
CA PRO A 194 10.69 -25.12 1.34
C PRO A 194 10.48 -24.47 -0.03
N SER A 195 9.21 -24.33 -0.45
CA SER A 195 8.84 -23.73 -1.72
C SER A 195 9.12 -22.22 -1.77
N LYS A 196 9.13 -21.55 -0.61
CA LYS A 196 9.48 -20.12 -0.50
C LYS A 196 10.99 -19.95 -0.34
N TRP A 197 11.64 -20.90 0.33
CA TRP A 197 13.08 -20.95 0.52
C TRP A 197 13.82 -21.10 -0.81
N SER A 198 13.32 -21.89 -1.75
CA SER A 198 13.91 -21.99 -3.09
C SER A 198 13.97 -20.63 -3.81
N VAL A 199 12.97 -19.77 -3.61
CA VAL A 199 12.95 -18.41 -4.17
C VAL A 199 14.07 -17.56 -3.58
N TRP A 200 14.32 -17.67 -2.26
CA TRP A 200 15.45 -16.99 -1.61
C TRP A 200 16.78 -17.47 -2.20
N LEU A 201 16.98 -18.79 -2.31
CA LEU A 201 18.20 -19.38 -2.84
C LEU A 201 18.48 -18.94 -4.28
N ASP A 202 17.50 -19.07 -5.18
CA ASP A 202 17.68 -18.73 -6.59
C ASP A 202 17.97 -17.24 -6.78
N THR A 203 17.27 -16.39 -6.02
CA THR A 203 17.45 -14.94 -6.11
C THR A 203 18.80 -14.49 -5.55
N PHE A 204 19.25 -15.03 -4.42
CA PHE A 204 20.57 -14.70 -3.88
C PHE A 204 21.69 -15.29 -4.73
N THR A 205 21.50 -16.48 -5.31
CA THR A 205 22.46 -17.04 -6.27
C THR A 205 22.62 -16.11 -7.49
N PHE A 206 21.53 -15.49 -7.94
CA PHE A 206 21.57 -14.55 -9.06
C PHE A 206 22.23 -13.21 -8.71
N PHE A 207 21.87 -12.59 -7.58
CA PHE A 207 22.32 -11.22 -7.25
C PHE A 207 23.59 -11.17 -6.39
N LEU A 208 23.75 -12.10 -5.47
CA LEU A 208 24.77 -12.11 -4.41
C LEU A 208 25.32 -13.54 -4.21
N PRO A 209 25.94 -14.16 -5.23
CA PRO A 209 26.34 -15.57 -5.19
C PRO A 209 27.35 -15.91 -4.09
N SER A 210 28.05 -14.91 -3.55
CA SER A 210 29.00 -15.06 -2.45
C SER A 210 28.34 -15.19 -1.07
N VAL A 211 27.03 -14.95 -0.97
CA VAL A 211 26.30 -14.96 0.30
C VAL A 211 25.70 -16.34 0.54
N SER A 212 26.16 -17.04 1.58
CA SER A 212 25.58 -18.30 2.02
C SER A 212 24.35 -18.06 2.89
N LEU A 213 23.17 -18.43 2.37
CA LEU A 213 21.92 -18.27 3.10
C LEU A 213 21.65 -19.43 4.06
N SER A 214 21.09 -19.09 5.22
CA SER A 214 20.48 -20.04 6.14
C SER A 214 19.17 -19.48 6.68
N HIS A 215 18.24 -20.35 7.09
CA HIS A 215 16.95 -19.91 7.62
C HIS A 215 17.10 -18.97 8.82
N SER A 216 18.04 -19.22 9.72
CA SER A 216 18.31 -18.37 10.89
C SER A 216 18.84 -17.00 10.49
N LEU A 217 19.77 -16.95 9.52
CA LEU A 217 20.32 -15.70 9.01
C LEU A 217 19.22 -14.83 8.41
N VAL A 218 18.43 -15.38 7.49
CA VAL A 218 17.34 -14.64 6.83
C VAL A 218 16.26 -14.23 7.83
N THR A 219 15.94 -15.08 8.80
CA THR A 219 15.01 -14.73 9.88
C THR A 219 15.53 -13.53 10.69
N SER A 220 16.82 -13.53 11.06
CA SER A 220 17.43 -12.40 11.78
C SER A 220 17.42 -11.12 10.95
N TRP A 221 17.70 -11.22 9.64
CA TRP A 221 17.66 -10.07 8.74
C TRP A 221 16.27 -9.45 8.67
N ILE A 222 15.23 -10.27 8.58
CA ILE A 222 13.86 -9.80 8.39
C ILE A 222 13.25 -9.31 9.70
N LEU A 223 13.45 -10.03 10.81
CA LEU A 223 12.78 -9.76 12.08
C LEU A 223 13.60 -8.86 13.01
N ASP A 224 14.92 -9.03 13.03
CA ASP A 224 15.84 -8.26 13.88
C ASP A 224 16.52 -7.10 13.14
N LEU A 225 16.30 -6.96 11.83
CA LEU A 225 16.90 -5.92 10.98
C LEU A 225 18.44 -5.92 11.04
N SER A 226 19.04 -7.10 11.21
CA SER A 226 20.50 -7.33 11.32
C SER A 226 21.24 -7.37 9.96
N ILE A 227 20.64 -6.79 8.93
CA ILE A 227 21.16 -6.85 7.56
C ILE A 227 22.47 -6.04 7.47
N PRO A 228 23.52 -6.56 6.80
CA PRO A 228 24.83 -5.91 6.79
C PRO A 228 24.88 -4.64 5.93
N ASP A 229 24.23 -4.65 4.76
CA ASP A 229 24.38 -3.59 3.76
C ASP A 229 23.06 -3.22 3.07
N THR A 230 23.05 -2.08 2.36
CA THR A 230 21.87 -1.54 1.68
C THR A 230 21.41 -2.40 0.49
N THR A 231 22.33 -3.07 -0.21
CA THR A 231 22.02 -3.92 -1.36
C THR A 231 21.21 -5.13 -0.90
N THR A 232 21.70 -5.82 0.13
CA THR A 232 20.99 -6.93 0.77
C THR A 232 19.65 -6.47 1.34
N TRP A 233 19.59 -5.27 1.92
CA TRP A 233 18.35 -4.71 2.45
C TRP A 233 17.28 -4.53 1.37
N MET A 234 17.64 -3.88 0.27
CA MET A 234 16.74 -3.66 -0.86
C MET A 234 16.29 -4.99 -1.47
N LEU A 235 17.21 -5.95 -1.61
CA LEU A 235 16.91 -7.26 -2.18
C LEU A 235 15.91 -8.03 -1.30
N CYS A 236 16.16 -8.09 0.02
CA CYS A 236 15.24 -8.66 0.99
C CYS A 236 13.86 -8.00 0.90
N SER A 237 13.80 -6.68 0.76
CA SER A 237 12.52 -5.97 0.64
C SER A 237 11.71 -6.35 -0.60
N CYS A 238 12.38 -6.48 -1.76
CA CYS A 238 11.76 -6.91 -3.00
C CYS A 238 11.30 -8.37 -2.92
N LEU A 239 12.13 -9.24 -2.31
CA LEU A 239 11.80 -10.65 -2.12
C LEU A 239 10.58 -10.86 -1.23
N LEU A 240 10.52 -10.18 -0.08
CA LEU A 240 9.34 -10.22 0.79
C LEU A 240 8.08 -9.82 0.01
N GLN A 241 8.15 -8.74 -0.77
CA GLN A 241 7.02 -8.28 -1.56
C GLN A 241 6.61 -9.28 -2.64
N ALA A 242 7.57 -9.83 -3.39
CA ALA A 242 7.30 -10.77 -4.46
C ALA A 242 6.74 -12.10 -3.93
N ILE A 243 7.31 -12.64 -2.85
CA ILE A 243 6.82 -13.84 -2.16
C ILE A 243 5.39 -13.62 -1.69
N TRP A 244 5.12 -12.50 -1.00
CA TRP A 244 3.79 -12.19 -0.50
C TRP A 244 2.75 -12.12 -1.63
N ARG A 245 3.05 -11.37 -2.70
CA ARG A 245 2.13 -11.22 -3.82
C ARG A 245 1.84 -12.55 -4.51
N GLN A 246 2.87 -13.34 -4.79
CA GLN A 246 2.70 -14.63 -5.46
C GLN A 246 2.05 -15.69 -4.58
N HIS A 247 2.29 -15.65 -3.26
CA HIS A 247 1.59 -16.51 -2.31
C HIS A 247 0.07 -16.30 -2.38
N TRP A 248 -0.40 -15.04 -2.31
CA TRP A 248 -1.84 -14.76 -2.39
C TRP A 248 -2.42 -14.91 -3.79
N ALA A 249 -1.65 -14.64 -4.84
CA ALA A 249 -2.06 -14.92 -6.21
C ALA A 249 -2.29 -16.42 -6.42
N HIS A 250 -1.44 -17.29 -5.85
CA HIS A 250 -1.67 -18.73 -5.88
C HIS A 250 -2.93 -19.13 -5.10
N ILE A 251 -3.11 -18.65 -3.87
CA ILE A 251 -4.27 -19.03 -3.04
C ILE A 251 -5.60 -18.57 -3.66
N ILE A 252 -5.66 -17.32 -4.13
CA ILE A 252 -6.91 -16.70 -4.60
C ILE A 252 -7.16 -17.00 -6.07
N GLN A 253 -6.13 -16.97 -6.90
CA GLN A 253 -6.24 -17.01 -8.36
C GLN A 253 -5.65 -18.30 -8.97
N GLN A 254 -5.17 -19.24 -8.14
CA GLN A 254 -4.56 -20.51 -8.58
C GLN A 254 -3.35 -20.33 -9.53
N HIS A 255 -2.68 -19.19 -9.47
CA HIS A 255 -1.44 -18.96 -10.21
C HIS A 255 -0.31 -19.88 -9.74
N ALA A 256 0.56 -20.31 -10.65
CA ALA A 256 1.72 -21.11 -10.29
C ALA A 256 2.69 -20.35 -9.38
N PHE A 257 3.23 -21.02 -8.37
CA PHE A 257 4.27 -20.47 -7.50
C PHE A 257 5.59 -21.15 -7.81
N SER A 258 6.50 -20.44 -8.48
CA SER A 258 7.85 -20.92 -8.77
C SER A 258 8.87 -19.78 -8.75
N PRO A 259 10.15 -20.08 -8.44
CA PRO A 259 11.22 -19.10 -8.56
C PRO A 259 11.34 -18.47 -9.94
N SER A 260 11.10 -19.25 -11.00
CA SER A 260 11.15 -18.78 -12.40
C SER A 260 10.15 -17.66 -12.72
N ILE A 261 9.00 -17.63 -12.04
CA ILE A 261 7.99 -16.57 -12.19
C ILE A 261 8.34 -15.34 -11.32
N ILE A 262 8.90 -15.60 -10.13
CA ILE A 262 9.18 -14.55 -9.14
C ILE A 262 10.44 -13.75 -9.50
N LEU A 263 11.50 -14.42 -9.93
CA LEU A 263 12.80 -13.80 -10.16
C LEU A 263 12.77 -12.62 -11.16
N PRO A 264 12.08 -12.70 -12.31
CA PRO A 264 11.95 -11.55 -13.22
C PRO A 264 11.30 -10.33 -12.57
N THR A 265 10.30 -10.56 -11.70
CA THR A 265 9.64 -9.48 -10.96
C THR A 265 10.60 -8.84 -9.96
N VAL A 266 11.40 -9.64 -9.25
CA VAL A 266 12.43 -9.14 -8.32
C VAL A 266 13.50 -8.35 -9.08
N ILE A 267 13.96 -8.85 -10.24
CA ILE A 267 14.93 -8.15 -11.10
C ILE A 267 14.42 -6.77 -11.50
N SER A 268 13.19 -6.69 -11.99
CA SER A 268 12.59 -5.42 -12.39
C SER A 268 12.43 -4.44 -11.23
N GLN A 269 12.03 -4.90 -10.04
CA GLN A 269 11.89 -4.02 -8.88
C GLN A 269 13.25 -3.58 -8.33
N PHE A 270 14.22 -4.50 -8.29
CA PHE A 270 15.55 -4.23 -7.77
C PHE A 270 16.34 -3.27 -8.66
N SER A 271 16.19 -3.35 -9.99
CA SER A 271 16.83 -2.42 -10.92
C SER A 271 16.30 -0.98 -10.79
N LEU A 272 15.03 -0.80 -10.45
CA LEU A 272 14.42 0.52 -10.21
C LEU A 272 14.91 1.20 -8.91
N LEU A 273 15.43 0.42 -7.96
CA LEU A 273 15.97 0.93 -6.70
C LEU A 273 17.47 1.22 -6.76
N ARG A 274 18.18 0.65 -7.74
CA ARG A 274 19.59 0.96 -7.93
C ARG A 274 19.67 2.37 -8.55
N PRO A 275 20.50 3.28 -8.03
CA PRO A 275 20.80 4.49 -8.78
C PRO A 275 21.32 4.07 -10.17
N PRO A 276 20.93 4.79 -11.24
CA PRO A 276 21.51 4.52 -12.55
C PRO A 276 23.04 4.59 -12.41
N PRO A 277 23.80 3.70 -13.09
CA PRO A 277 25.25 3.81 -13.07
C PRO A 277 25.60 5.26 -13.43
N HIS A 278 26.39 5.92 -12.58
CA HIS A 278 26.93 7.23 -12.91
C HIS A 278 27.62 7.07 -14.27
N VAL A 279 26.99 7.61 -15.31
CA VAL A 279 27.64 7.77 -16.60
C VAL A 279 28.71 8.80 -16.34
N TYR A 280 29.92 8.34 -16.05
CA TYR A 280 31.10 9.18 -16.12
C TYR A 280 31.18 9.60 -17.58
N TYR A 281 30.70 10.80 -17.88
CA TYR A 281 31.11 11.49 -19.10
C TYR A 281 32.62 11.70 -18.93
N ILE A 282 33.38 10.86 -19.60
CA ILE A 282 34.79 11.14 -19.86
C ILE A 282 34.75 12.22 -20.93
N ASP A 283 34.89 13.47 -20.51
CA ASP A 283 35.15 14.56 -21.43
C ASP A 283 36.53 14.29 -22.06
N HIS A 284 36.52 13.99 -23.36
CA HIS A 284 37.70 13.96 -24.23
C HIS A 284 37.65 15.16 -25.17
#